data_AF-A0A2D6DUH4-F1
#
_entry.id   AF-A0A2D6DUH4-F1
#
_cell.length_a   1.000
_cell.length_b   1.000
_cell.length_c   1.000
_cell.angle_alpha   90.00
_cell.angle_beta   90.00
_cell.angle_gamma   90.00
#
_symmetry.space_group_name_H-M   'P 1'
#
loop_
_entity.id
_entity.type
_entity.pdbx_description
1 polymer ?
#
loop_
_entity_poly.entity_id
_entity_poly.type
_entity_poly.pdbx_seq_one_letter_code
_entity_poly.pdbx_strand_id
1 'polypeptide(L)'
;MKVRVFSSGILICVLIWTLVVAAQGYFRGMRRTADNLGKVVEESAFRDWSGKKEEPFGKEREIRGKRIEEVVSDLTRQEFNPDTKVRLSELRSQFYSKLSTGERKVFVARLLEGLDTYIILFDSLPAERRRKLVKRAVKAAREELPPDLLESYELLNAAEEHERIGQTGWRAAMEGKEPDEIMEFLQLIEIAGELIQRMRIPQWEGSRGDK
;
A
#
# COMPACT_ATOMS: atom_id res chain seq x y z
N MET A 1 37.03 18.26 35.15
CA MET A 1 35.95 17.24 35.03
C MET A 1 34.59 17.77 34.52
N LYS A 2 34.27 19.08 34.55
CA LYS A 2 32.96 19.61 34.11
C LYS A 2 32.76 19.68 32.59
N VAL A 3 33.81 19.88 31.80
CA VAL A 3 33.70 20.08 30.32
C VAL A 3 33.29 18.80 29.57
N ARG A 4 33.71 17.62 30.05
CA ARG A 4 33.38 16.31 29.44
C ARG A 4 31.89 15.96 29.50
N VAL A 5 31.20 16.37 30.56
CA VAL A 5 29.76 16.06 30.74
C VAL A 5 28.90 16.94 29.84
N PHE A 6 29.25 18.22 29.69
CA PHE A 6 28.55 19.13 28.76
C PHE A 6 28.78 18.76 27.29
N SER A 7 30.00 18.33 26.91
CA SER A 7 30.26 17.87 25.54
C SER A 7 29.47 16.61 25.18
N SER A 8 29.31 15.67 26.12
CA SER A 8 28.52 14.45 25.88
C SER A 8 27.02 14.74 25.78
N GLY A 9 26.50 15.69 26.58
CA GLY A 9 25.10 16.13 26.47
C GLY A 9 24.78 16.81 25.15
N ILE A 10 25.65 17.72 24.68
CA ILE A 10 25.49 18.39 23.37
C ILE A 10 25.54 17.36 22.23
N LEU A 11 26.44 16.38 22.31
CA LEU A 11 26.59 15.38 21.25
C LEU A 11 25.38 14.45 21.15
N ILE A 12 24.75 14.09 22.28
CA ILE A 12 23.49 13.36 22.31
C ILE A 12 22.34 14.23 21.75
N CYS A 13 22.27 15.50 22.11
CA CYS A 13 21.26 16.42 21.57
C CYS A 13 21.39 16.58 20.05
N VAL A 14 22.62 16.71 19.53
CA VAL A 14 22.87 16.77 18.09
C VAL A 14 22.44 15.47 17.42
N LEU A 15 22.83 14.31 17.95
CA LEU A 15 22.44 13.00 17.42
C LEU A 15 20.93 12.82 17.35
N ILE A 16 20.20 13.19 18.41
CA ILE A 16 18.73 13.13 18.42
C ILE A 16 18.17 14.08 17.38
N TRP A 17 18.71 15.30 17.24
CA TRP A 17 18.28 16.26 16.23
C TRP A 17 18.50 15.76 14.80
N THR A 18 19.65 15.15 14.50
CA THR A 18 19.88 14.55 13.17
C THR A 18 18.90 13.41 12.89
N LEU A 19 18.58 12.60 13.91
CA LEU A 19 17.58 11.54 13.81
C LEU A 19 16.17 12.10 13.57
N VAL A 20 15.79 13.15 14.27
CA VAL A 20 14.51 13.85 14.08
C VAL A 20 14.44 14.49 12.70
N VAL A 21 15.51 15.14 12.22
CA VAL A 21 15.55 15.73 10.88
C VAL A 21 15.53 14.67 9.79
N ALA A 22 16.22 13.54 9.99
CA ALA A 22 16.16 12.40 9.07
C ALA A 22 14.75 11.80 9.02
N ALA A 23 14.11 11.61 10.18
CA ALA A 23 12.73 11.16 10.27
C ALA A 23 11.77 12.18 9.62
N GLN A 24 11.92 13.47 9.91
CA GLN A 24 11.12 14.52 9.26
C GLN A 24 11.34 14.56 7.75
N GLY A 25 12.56 14.35 7.26
CA GLY A 25 12.88 14.22 5.84
C GLY A 25 12.19 13.02 5.20
N TYR A 26 12.18 11.88 5.89
CA TYR A 26 11.45 10.67 5.48
C TYR A 26 9.93 10.91 5.40
N PHE A 27 9.33 11.46 6.46
CA PHE A 27 7.90 11.80 6.48
C PHE A 27 7.50 12.87 5.44
N ARG A 28 8.38 13.85 5.20
CA ARG A 28 8.18 14.88 4.17
C ARG A 28 8.33 14.31 2.76
N GLY A 29 9.16 13.28 2.60
CA GLY A 29 9.24 12.47 1.39
C GLY A 29 7.92 11.79 1.07
N MET A 30 7.29 11.14 2.05
CA MET A 30 5.98 10.48 1.87
C MET A 30 4.85 11.44 1.48
N ARG A 31 4.79 12.66 2.06
CA ARG A 31 3.81 13.68 1.62
C ARG A 31 4.04 14.11 0.17
N ARG A 32 5.31 14.27 -0.24
CA ARG A 32 5.63 14.56 -1.64
C ARG A 32 5.24 13.42 -2.58
N THR A 33 5.20 12.18 -2.12
CA THR A 33 4.82 11.02 -2.94
C THR A 33 3.34 11.06 -3.34
N ALA A 34 2.42 11.43 -2.44
CA ALA A 34 1.01 11.62 -2.79
C ALA A 34 0.81 12.78 -3.78
N ASP A 35 1.53 13.88 -3.58
CA ASP A 35 1.51 15.03 -4.50
C ASP A 35 2.16 14.70 -5.86
N ASN A 36 3.22 13.89 -5.87
CA ASN A 36 3.89 13.44 -7.09
C ASN A 36 3.01 12.46 -7.87
N LEU A 37 2.34 11.53 -7.18
CA LEU A 37 1.37 10.64 -7.80
C LEU A 37 0.17 11.42 -8.34
N GLY A 38 -0.30 12.41 -7.58
CA GLY A 38 -1.30 13.38 -8.01
C GLY A 38 -0.87 14.06 -9.31
N LYS A 39 0.34 14.61 -9.37
CA LYS A 39 0.92 15.17 -10.60
C LYS A 39 1.05 14.14 -11.70
N VAL A 40 1.40 12.89 -11.41
CA VAL A 40 1.52 11.84 -12.44
C VAL A 40 0.18 11.52 -13.08
N VAL A 41 -0.87 11.46 -12.27
CA VAL A 41 -2.23 11.13 -12.69
C VAL A 41 -2.93 12.35 -13.31
N GLU A 42 -2.68 13.56 -12.79
CA GLU A 42 -3.28 14.83 -13.23
C GLU A 42 -2.49 15.51 -14.36
N GLU A 43 -1.19 15.25 -14.51
CA GLU A 43 -0.44 15.70 -15.69
C GLU A 43 -1.14 15.14 -16.92
N SER A 44 -1.51 16.06 -17.81
CA SER A 44 -2.00 15.84 -19.17
C SER A 44 -1.10 14.95 -20.04
N ALA A 45 0.03 14.47 -19.50
CA ALA A 45 1.04 13.65 -20.16
C ALA A 45 0.74 12.14 -20.13
N PHE A 46 0.00 11.60 -19.15
CA PHE A 46 -0.34 10.16 -19.19
C PHE A 46 -1.64 9.94 -19.96
N ARG A 47 -1.49 9.83 -21.29
CA ARG A 47 -2.58 9.59 -22.23
C ARG A 47 -3.36 8.33 -21.82
N ASP A 48 -4.67 8.37 -21.96
CA ASP A 48 -5.55 7.21 -21.75
C ASP A 48 -5.37 6.20 -22.88
N TRP A 49 -5.06 4.96 -22.51
CA TRP A 49 -4.90 3.81 -23.42
C TRP A 49 -5.92 2.69 -23.15
N SER A 50 -6.85 2.89 -22.22
CA SER A 50 -7.84 1.87 -21.82
C SER A 50 -8.79 1.46 -22.93
N GLY A 51 -9.15 2.40 -23.80
CA GLY A 51 -10.02 2.17 -24.96
C GLY A 51 -9.28 1.76 -26.23
N LYS A 52 -7.96 1.60 -26.20
CA LYS A 52 -7.17 1.27 -27.39
C LYS A 52 -7.03 -0.24 -27.55
N LYS A 53 -7.31 -0.73 -28.75
CA LYS A 53 -7.09 -2.15 -29.11
C LYS A 53 -5.62 -2.52 -29.22
N GLU A 54 -4.76 -1.54 -29.46
CA GLU A 54 -3.33 -1.74 -29.63
C GLU A 54 -2.57 -1.33 -28.37
N GLU A 55 -1.51 -2.08 -28.07
CA GLU A 55 -0.60 -1.77 -26.97
C GLU A 55 0.37 -0.64 -27.36
N PRO A 56 0.86 0.14 -26.37
CA PRO A 56 1.93 1.11 -26.62
C PRO A 56 3.16 0.43 -27.23
N PHE A 57 3.78 1.08 -28.21
CA PHE A 57 4.97 0.57 -28.90
C PHE A 57 6.09 1.61 -28.99
N GLY A 58 7.31 1.13 -29.23
CA GLY A 58 8.50 1.98 -29.35
C GLY A 58 8.77 2.82 -28.09
N LYS A 59 9.15 4.09 -28.29
CA LYS A 59 9.48 5.01 -27.20
C LYS A 59 8.33 5.26 -26.22
N GLU A 60 7.08 5.21 -26.69
CA GLU A 60 5.90 5.40 -25.84
C GLU A 60 5.81 4.28 -24.80
N ARG A 61 6.05 3.02 -25.21
CA ARG A 61 6.05 1.87 -24.31
C ARG A 61 7.11 2.00 -23.21
N GLU A 62 8.31 2.46 -23.56
CA GLU A 62 9.39 2.64 -22.59
C GLU A 62 9.07 3.74 -21.57
N ILE A 63 8.54 4.87 -22.03
CA ILE A 63 8.14 5.99 -21.15
C ILE A 63 7.04 5.53 -20.20
N ARG A 64 6.01 4.85 -20.72
CA ARG A 64 4.90 4.37 -19.91
C ARG A 64 5.31 3.27 -18.95
N GLY A 65 6.19 2.36 -19.38
CA GLY A 65 6.78 1.34 -18.52
C GLY A 65 7.54 1.94 -17.34
N LYS A 66 8.39 2.95 -17.58
CA LYS A 66 9.06 3.68 -16.49
C LYS A 66 8.08 4.35 -15.54
N ARG A 67 7.02 4.95 -16.09
CA ARG A 67 5.97 5.59 -15.29
C ARG A 67 5.22 4.61 -14.40
N ILE A 68 4.93 3.41 -14.91
CA ILE A 68 4.33 2.31 -14.13
C ILE A 68 5.25 1.95 -12.96
N GLU A 69 6.54 1.75 -13.19
CA GLU A 69 7.51 1.43 -12.14
C GLU A 69 7.62 2.54 -11.07
N GLU A 70 7.64 3.81 -11.50
CA GLU A 70 7.63 4.97 -10.59
C GLU A 70 6.39 4.96 -9.69
N VAL A 71 5.20 4.81 -10.29
CA VAL A 71 3.92 4.79 -9.56
C VAL A 71 3.88 3.61 -8.59
N VAL A 72 4.29 2.43 -9.02
CA VAL A 72 4.29 1.25 -8.15
C VAL A 72 5.25 1.40 -6.99
N SER A 73 6.46 1.92 -7.24
CA SER A 73 7.41 2.24 -6.17
C SER A 73 6.82 3.25 -5.18
N ASP A 74 6.12 4.27 -5.67
CA ASP A 74 5.49 5.30 -4.84
C ASP A 74 4.32 4.75 -4.00
N LEU A 75 3.50 3.87 -4.57
CA LEU A 75 2.39 3.22 -3.87
C LEU A 75 2.89 2.24 -2.80
N THR A 76 3.93 1.46 -3.10
CA THR A 76 4.44 0.40 -2.20
C THR A 76 5.34 0.94 -1.10
N ARG A 77 6.00 2.09 -1.31
CA ARG A 77 6.84 2.76 -0.29
C ARG A 77 6.06 3.59 0.72
N GLN A 78 4.81 3.95 0.44
CA GLN A 78 4.01 4.64 1.44
C GLN A 78 3.57 3.65 2.51
N GLU A 79 4.29 3.64 3.62
CA GLU A 79 3.84 3.03 4.87
C GLU A 79 2.54 3.71 5.28
N PHE A 80 1.42 3.05 4.99
CA PHE A 80 0.08 3.20 5.56
C PHE A 80 -0.15 4.50 6.34
N ASN A 81 -0.11 5.63 5.64
CA ASN A 81 -0.47 6.90 6.21
C ASN A 81 -2.00 7.04 6.08
N PRO A 82 -2.76 6.98 7.18
CA PRO A 82 -4.22 7.04 7.12
C PRO A 82 -4.71 8.35 6.48
N ASP A 83 -3.96 9.45 6.62
CA ASP A 83 -4.33 10.75 6.06
C ASP A 83 -4.26 10.80 4.53
N THR A 84 -3.43 9.94 3.91
CA THR A 84 -3.26 9.90 2.44
C THR A 84 -3.85 8.66 1.80
N LYS A 85 -4.25 7.65 2.59
CA LYS A 85 -4.75 6.34 2.13
C LYS A 85 -5.91 6.44 1.14
N VAL A 86 -6.94 7.24 1.45
CA VAL A 86 -8.10 7.42 0.56
C VAL A 86 -7.67 8.05 -0.76
N ARG A 87 -6.89 9.14 -0.69
CA ARG A 87 -6.39 9.84 -1.88
C ARG A 87 -5.51 8.95 -2.75
N LEU A 88 -4.67 8.10 -2.15
CA LEU A 88 -3.82 7.17 -2.88
C LEU A 88 -4.62 6.05 -3.53
N SER A 89 -5.64 5.53 -2.84
CA SER A 89 -6.55 4.55 -3.44
C SER A 89 -7.26 5.15 -4.66
N GLU A 90 -7.76 6.38 -4.57
CA GLU A 90 -8.35 7.09 -5.71
C GLU A 90 -7.35 7.26 -6.86
N LEU A 91 -6.14 7.77 -6.57
CA LEU A 91 -5.10 8.00 -7.57
C LEU A 91 -4.63 6.69 -8.22
N ARG A 92 -4.53 5.60 -7.44
CA ARG A 92 -4.25 4.25 -7.94
C ARG A 92 -5.33 3.81 -8.93
N SER A 93 -6.61 3.91 -8.55
CA SER A 93 -7.73 3.55 -9.43
C SER A 93 -7.77 4.40 -10.70
N GLN A 94 -7.51 5.70 -10.60
CA GLN A 94 -7.43 6.62 -11.75
C GLN A 94 -6.22 6.34 -12.65
N PHE A 95 -5.08 5.95 -12.09
CA PHE A 95 -3.93 5.56 -12.89
C PHE A 95 -4.20 4.25 -13.62
N TYR A 96 -4.69 3.25 -12.89
CA TYR A 96 -5.02 1.92 -13.40
C TYR A 96 -6.04 1.99 -14.54
N SER A 97 -7.05 2.84 -14.42
CA SER A 97 -8.08 2.98 -15.44
C SER A 97 -7.55 3.50 -16.77
N LYS A 98 -6.39 4.19 -16.81
CA LYS A 98 -5.75 4.72 -18.03
C LYS A 98 -4.79 3.74 -18.72
N LEU A 99 -4.53 2.59 -18.11
CA LEU A 99 -3.60 1.58 -18.62
C LEU A 99 -4.26 0.71 -19.70
N SER A 100 -3.46 0.30 -20.69
CA SER A 100 -3.85 -0.77 -21.61
C SER A 100 -3.93 -2.13 -20.89
N THR A 101 -4.52 -3.15 -21.52
CA THR A 101 -4.64 -4.49 -20.94
C THR A 101 -3.28 -5.09 -20.57
N GLY A 102 -2.27 -4.95 -21.43
CA GLY A 102 -0.91 -5.41 -21.15
C GLY A 102 -0.25 -4.64 -20.00
N GLU A 103 -0.45 -3.33 -19.94
CA GLU A 103 0.07 -2.49 -18.86
C GLU A 103 -0.56 -2.79 -17.51
N ARG A 104 -1.87 -3.09 -17.47
CA ARG A 104 -2.56 -3.53 -16.24
C ARG A 104 -1.94 -4.79 -15.66
N LYS A 105 -1.58 -5.77 -16.50
CA LYS A 105 -0.87 -6.99 -16.08
C LYS A 105 0.47 -6.67 -15.44
N VAL A 106 1.27 -5.80 -16.07
CA VAL A 106 2.56 -5.37 -15.53
C VAL A 106 2.38 -4.62 -14.21
N PHE A 107 1.46 -3.67 -14.16
CA PHE A 107 1.19 -2.85 -12.99
C PHE A 107 0.80 -3.70 -11.77
N VAL A 108 -0.16 -4.61 -11.94
CA VAL A 108 -0.61 -5.52 -10.86
C VAL A 108 0.52 -6.44 -10.40
N ALA A 109 1.27 -7.03 -11.34
CA ALA A 109 2.40 -7.90 -10.99
C ALA A 109 3.43 -7.16 -10.13
N ARG A 110 3.78 -5.92 -10.49
CA ARG A 110 4.72 -5.10 -9.72
C ARG A 110 4.17 -4.68 -8.35
N LEU A 111 2.88 -4.37 -8.26
CA LEU A 111 2.26 -4.08 -6.96
C LEU A 111 2.32 -5.30 -6.04
N LEU A 112 2.02 -6.49 -6.56
CA LEU A 112 2.12 -7.74 -5.80
C LEU A 112 3.56 -8.01 -5.37
N GLU A 113 4.56 -7.74 -6.22
CA GLU A 113 5.99 -7.83 -5.84
C GLU A 113 6.31 -6.88 -4.67
N GLY A 114 5.81 -5.65 -4.70
CA GLY A 114 6.00 -4.70 -3.61
C GLY A 114 5.28 -5.09 -2.30
N LEU A 115 4.18 -5.84 -2.40
CA LEU A 115 3.41 -6.36 -1.27
C LEU A 115 3.81 -7.79 -0.86
N ASP A 116 4.78 -8.41 -1.53
CA ASP A 116 5.09 -9.84 -1.39
C ASP A 116 5.45 -10.22 0.05
N THR A 117 6.13 -9.32 0.77
CA THR A 117 6.43 -9.54 2.19
C THR A 117 5.16 -9.71 3.03
N TYR A 118 4.12 -8.91 2.81
CA TYR A 118 2.86 -9.04 3.53
C TYR A 118 2.10 -10.29 3.13
N ILE A 119 2.13 -10.63 1.85
CA ILE A 119 1.51 -11.83 1.30
C ILE A 119 2.15 -13.08 1.94
N ILE A 120 3.49 -13.18 1.93
CA ILE A 120 4.22 -14.28 2.57
C ILE A 120 3.91 -14.36 4.06
N LEU A 121 3.94 -13.22 4.76
CA LEU A 121 3.67 -13.18 6.19
C LEU A 121 2.26 -13.70 6.48
N PHE A 122 1.25 -13.25 5.74
CA PHE A 122 -0.12 -13.72 5.89
C PHE A 122 -0.23 -15.22 5.57
N ASP A 123 0.33 -15.68 4.45
CA ASP A 123 0.25 -17.07 4.00
C ASP A 123 0.95 -18.05 4.93
N SER A 124 1.98 -17.59 5.66
CA SER A 124 2.66 -18.38 6.69
C SER A 124 1.84 -18.63 7.96
N LEU A 125 0.74 -17.89 8.17
CA LEU A 125 -0.08 -18.02 9.36
C LEU A 125 -0.99 -19.27 9.27
N PRO A 126 -1.30 -19.92 10.41
CA PRO A 126 -2.31 -20.98 10.45
C PRO A 126 -3.66 -20.49 9.91
N ALA A 127 -4.42 -21.38 9.26
CA ALA A 127 -5.72 -21.06 8.66
C ALA A 127 -6.68 -20.33 9.61
N GLU A 128 -6.74 -20.73 10.88
CA GLU A 128 -7.57 -20.05 11.88
C GLU A 128 -7.16 -18.58 12.10
N ARG A 129 -5.85 -18.29 12.11
CA ARG A 129 -5.34 -16.92 12.24
C ARG A 129 -5.58 -16.12 10.98
N ARG A 130 -5.39 -16.72 9.80
CA ARG A 130 -5.71 -16.08 8.51
C ARG A 130 -7.18 -15.68 8.43
N ARG A 131 -8.12 -16.60 8.73
CA ARG A 131 -9.56 -16.30 8.80
C ARG A 131 -9.88 -15.14 9.74
N LYS A 132 -9.30 -15.14 10.95
CA LYS A 132 -9.48 -14.04 11.91
C LYS A 132 -8.96 -12.70 11.36
N LEU A 133 -7.83 -12.71 10.65
CA LEU A 133 -7.27 -11.51 10.04
C LEU A 133 -8.10 -11.02 8.87
N VAL A 134 -8.56 -11.89 7.96
CA VAL A 134 -9.44 -11.52 6.86
C VAL A 134 -10.72 -10.88 7.41
N LYS A 135 -11.36 -11.49 8.41
CA LYS A 135 -12.56 -10.93 9.04
C LYS A 135 -12.31 -9.54 9.64
N ARG A 136 -11.15 -9.34 10.29
CA ARG A 136 -10.76 -8.02 10.82
C ARG A 136 -10.46 -7.01 9.72
N ALA A 137 -9.78 -7.43 8.65
CA ALA A 137 -9.46 -6.58 7.52
C ALA A 137 -10.72 -6.13 6.76
N VAL A 138 -11.66 -7.05 6.51
CA VAL A 138 -12.97 -6.73 5.91
C VAL A 138 -13.76 -5.76 6.80
N LYS A 139 -13.76 -6.00 8.12
CA LYS A 139 -14.42 -5.08 9.05
C LYS A 139 -13.78 -3.68 9.02
N ALA A 140 -12.45 -3.60 9.10
CA ALA A 140 -11.73 -2.33 9.05
C ALA A 140 -11.94 -1.62 7.71
N ALA A 141 -11.94 -2.35 6.59
CA ALA A 141 -12.25 -1.79 5.27
C ALA A 141 -13.62 -1.12 5.24
N ARG A 142 -14.64 -1.77 5.82
CA ARG A 142 -16.01 -1.22 5.91
C ARG A 142 -16.12 0.01 6.81
N GLU A 143 -15.23 0.16 7.79
CA GLU A 143 -15.23 1.28 8.73
C GLU A 143 -14.38 2.46 8.23
N GLU A 144 -13.29 2.18 7.51
CA GLU A 144 -12.29 3.18 7.09
C GLU A 144 -12.53 3.72 5.67
N LEU A 145 -13.15 2.94 4.77
CA LEU A 145 -13.35 3.37 3.39
C LEU A 145 -14.61 4.25 3.26
N PRO A 146 -14.55 5.30 2.43
CA PRO A 146 -15.72 6.09 2.09
C PRO A 146 -16.78 5.23 1.36
N PRO A 147 -18.08 5.56 1.50
CA PRO A 147 -19.18 4.80 0.90
C PRO A 147 -19.01 4.53 -0.61
N ASP A 148 -18.56 5.54 -1.34
CA ASP A 148 -18.37 5.47 -2.80
C ASP A 148 -17.33 4.42 -3.21
N LEU A 149 -16.32 4.18 -2.36
CA LEU A 149 -15.33 3.13 -2.58
C LEU A 149 -15.84 1.77 -2.12
N LEU A 150 -16.67 1.69 -1.07
CA LEU A 150 -17.22 0.43 -0.59
C LEU A 150 -18.06 -0.30 -1.65
N GLU A 151 -18.85 0.45 -2.41
CA GLU A 151 -19.68 -0.11 -3.49
C GLU A 151 -18.85 -0.62 -4.67
N SER A 152 -17.61 -0.12 -4.82
CA SER A 152 -16.72 -0.50 -5.92
C SER A 152 -15.96 -1.81 -5.69
N TYR A 153 -15.92 -2.33 -4.45
CA TYR A 153 -15.21 -3.56 -4.11
C TYR A 153 -16.18 -4.72 -3.85
N GLU A 154 -16.44 -5.54 -4.87
CA GLU A 154 -17.28 -6.75 -4.75
C GLU A 154 -16.71 -7.72 -3.71
N LEU A 155 -15.39 -7.84 -3.66
CA LEU A 155 -14.67 -8.68 -2.71
C LEU A 155 -15.06 -8.37 -1.26
N LEU A 156 -15.44 -7.15 -0.88
CA LEU A 156 -15.84 -6.83 0.51
C LEU A 156 -17.15 -7.52 0.93
N ASN A 157 -17.96 -7.94 -0.02
CA ASN A 157 -19.24 -8.63 0.22
C ASN A 157 -19.18 -10.13 -0.10
N ALA A 158 -18.09 -10.60 -0.71
CA ALA A 158 -17.87 -12.00 -1.07
C ALA A 158 -17.42 -12.87 0.12
N ALA A 159 -18.36 -13.26 0.98
CA ALA A 159 -18.08 -14.09 2.16
C ALA A 159 -17.39 -15.42 1.82
N GLU A 160 -17.72 -16.01 0.67
CA GLU A 160 -17.08 -17.24 0.18
C GLU A 160 -15.60 -17.01 -0.17
N GLU A 161 -15.28 -15.88 -0.82
CA GLU A 161 -13.89 -15.53 -1.09
C GLU A 161 -13.12 -15.24 0.20
N HIS A 162 -13.73 -14.57 1.19
CA HIS A 162 -13.08 -14.36 2.50
C HIS A 162 -12.67 -15.67 3.16
N GLU A 163 -13.56 -16.66 3.10
CA GLU A 163 -13.31 -17.98 3.67
C GLU A 163 -12.23 -18.72 2.87
N ARG A 164 -12.30 -18.68 1.53
CA ARG A 164 -11.27 -19.24 0.63
C ARG A 164 -9.90 -18.64 0.93
N ILE A 165 -9.77 -17.32 1.01
CA ILE A 165 -8.53 -16.63 1.40
C ILE A 165 -8.03 -17.12 2.76
N GLY A 166 -8.91 -17.21 3.76
CA GLY A 166 -8.55 -17.69 5.10
C GLY A 166 -8.03 -19.14 5.10
N GLN A 167 -8.56 -19.98 4.20
CA GLN A 167 -8.20 -21.39 4.06
C GLN A 167 -6.93 -21.63 3.26
N THR A 168 -6.75 -20.94 2.14
CA THR A 168 -5.69 -21.24 1.16
C THR A 168 -4.57 -20.20 1.20
N GLY A 169 -4.87 -18.95 1.55
CA GLY A 169 -3.92 -17.84 1.52
C GLY A 169 -4.15 -16.92 0.33
N TRP A 170 -3.49 -15.75 0.33
CA TRP A 170 -3.61 -14.76 -0.73
C TRP A 170 -3.07 -15.26 -2.06
N ARG A 171 -1.90 -15.93 -2.09
CA ARG A 171 -1.32 -16.42 -3.35
C ARG A 171 -2.24 -17.39 -4.07
N ALA A 172 -2.74 -18.39 -3.34
CA ALA A 172 -3.66 -19.38 -3.89
C ALA A 172 -5.02 -18.75 -4.23
N ALA A 173 -5.49 -17.76 -3.47
CA ALA A 173 -6.74 -17.07 -3.76
C ALA A 173 -6.66 -16.18 -5.01
N MET A 174 -5.47 -15.67 -5.36
CA MET A 174 -5.25 -14.85 -6.55
C MET A 174 -4.78 -15.65 -7.79
N GLU A 175 -4.50 -16.94 -7.63
CA GLU A 175 -4.02 -17.78 -8.73
C GLU A 175 -5.07 -17.85 -9.87
N GLY A 176 -4.64 -17.52 -11.09
CA GLY A 176 -5.48 -17.54 -12.29
C GLY A 176 -6.47 -16.37 -12.42
N LYS A 177 -6.46 -15.41 -11.50
CA LYS A 177 -7.31 -14.20 -11.58
C LYS A 177 -6.77 -13.19 -12.58
N GLU A 178 -7.68 -12.49 -13.24
CA GLU A 178 -7.31 -11.38 -14.13
C GLU A 178 -6.90 -10.14 -13.31
N PRO A 179 -6.13 -9.20 -13.90
CA PRO A 179 -5.65 -8.01 -13.20
C PRO A 179 -6.75 -7.21 -12.49
N ASP A 180 -7.91 -7.05 -13.13
CA ASP A 180 -9.04 -6.30 -12.58
C ASP A 180 -9.58 -6.97 -11.30
N GLU A 181 -9.65 -8.31 -11.27
CA GLU A 181 -10.05 -9.04 -10.06
C GLU A 181 -9.00 -8.91 -8.96
N ILE A 182 -7.70 -8.99 -9.31
CA ILE A 182 -6.60 -8.87 -8.33
C ILE A 182 -6.58 -7.48 -7.68
N MET A 183 -6.95 -6.42 -8.40
CA MET A 183 -7.05 -5.07 -7.84
C MET A 183 -7.99 -5.00 -6.62
N GLU A 184 -9.02 -5.84 -6.56
CA GLU A 184 -9.91 -5.90 -5.39
C GLU A 184 -9.22 -6.49 -4.15
N PHE A 185 -8.29 -7.42 -4.35
CA PHE A 185 -7.54 -8.04 -3.26
C PHE A 185 -6.55 -7.07 -2.61
N LEU A 186 -6.00 -6.13 -3.38
CA LEU A 186 -4.97 -5.21 -2.90
C LEU A 186 -5.42 -4.43 -1.67
N GLN A 187 -6.67 -3.95 -1.65
CA GLN A 187 -7.20 -3.19 -0.52
C GLN A 187 -7.23 -4.02 0.77
N LEU A 188 -7.58 -5.31 0.67
CA LEU A 188 -7.59 -6.22 1.81
C LEU A 188 -6.17 -6.64 2.22
N ILE A 189 -5.25 -6.84 1.27
CA ILE A 189 -3.84 -7.14 1.54
C ILE A 189 -3.18 -5.98 2.30
N GLU A 190 -3.46 -4.75 1.87
CA GLU A 190 -2.99 -3.51 2.49
C GLU A 190 -3.48 -3.40 3.94
N ILE A 191 -4.78 -3.50 4.17
CA ILE A 191 -5.36 -3.43 5.52
C ILE A 191 -4.87 -4.60 6.39
N ALA A 192 -4.78 -5.80 5.84
CA ALA A 192 -4.22 -6.94 6.57
C ALA A 192 -2.74 -6.72 6.93
N GLY A 193 -1.96 -6.12 6.03
CA GLY A 193 -0.58 -5.71 6.26
C GLY A 193 -0.46 -4.74 7.44
N GLU A 194 -1.28 -3.70 7.49
CA GLU A 194 -1.38 -2.78 8.64
C GLU A 194 -1.66 -3.53 9.94
N LEU A 195 -2.67 -4.42 9.93
CA LEU A 195 -3.05 -5.18 11.12
C LEU A 195 -1.91 -6.10 11.58
N ILE A 196 -1.18 -6.73 10.65
CA ILE A 196 0.00 -7.55 10.96
C ILE A 196 1.12 -6.70 11.56
N GLN A 197 1.38 -5.51 11.02
CA GLN A 197 2.35 -4.58 11.59
C GLN A 197 1.96 -4.13 13.00
N ARG A 198 0.69 -3.76 13.22
CA ARG A 198 0.17 -3.40 14.56
C ARG A 198 0.28 -4.55 15.57
N MET A 199 0.17 -5.81 15.13
CA MET A 199 0.42 -6.96 16.01
C MET A 199 1.90 -7.23 16.28
N ARG A 200 2.80 -6.85 15.34
CA ARG A 200 4.26 -6.97 15.47
C ARG A 200 4.89 -5.85 16.30
N ILE A 201 4.26 -4.68 16.35
CA ILE A 201 4.63 -3.57 17.23
C ILE A 201 3.84 -3.77 18.54
N PRO A 202 4.37 -4.44 19.57
CA PRO A 202 3.67 -4.49 20.84
C PRO A 202 3.56 -3.05 21.35
N GLN A 203 2.33 -2.56 21.49
CA GLN A 203 1.92 -1.32 22.16
C GLN A 203 3.06 -0.48 22.73
N TRP A 204 3.70 0.34 21.88
CA TRP A 204 4.67 1.34 22.32
C TRP A 204 4.05 2.72 22.56
N GLU A 205 2.72 2.76 22.57
CA GLU A 205 1.92 3.89 23.02
C GLU A 205 0.90 3.37 24.04
N GLY A 206 1.17 3.59 25.34
CA GLY A 206 0.06 3.80 26.27
C GLY A 206 -0.32 2.68 27.25
N SER A 207 0.57 1.77 27.63
CA SER A 207 0.61 1.37 29.06
C SER A 207 1.23 2.54 29.84
N ARG A 208 0.43 3.58 30.07
CA ARG A 208 0.80 4.69 30.95
C ARG A 208 -0.37 4.97 31.90
N GLY A 209 -0.46 4.12 32.93
CA GLY A 209 -1.31 4.22 34.13
C GLY A 209 -2.79 3.96 33.83
N ASP A 210 -3.54 3.11 34.53
CA ASP A 210 -3.50 2.77 35.96
C ASP A 210 -3.20 3.98 36.84
N LYS A 211 -4.18 4.87 36.92
CA LYS A 211 -4.83 5.31 38.16
C LYS A 211 -6.11 6.09 37.87
#